data_AF-A0A2V9Y3X4-F1
#
_entry.id   AF-A0A2V9Y3X4-F1
#
_cell.length_a   1.000
_cell.length_b   1.000
_cell.length_c   1.000
_cell.angle_alpha   90.00
_cell.angle_beta   90.00
_cell.angle_gamma   90.00
#
_symmetry.space_group_name_H-M   'P 1'
#
loop_
_entity.id
_entity.type
_entity.pdbx_description
1 polymer ?
#
loop_
_entity_poly.entity_id
_entity_poly.type
_entity_poly.pdbx_seq_one_letter_code
_entity_poly.pdbx_strand_id
1 'polypeptide(L)' 'MLTDLRDAVRQLRKAPSFTATVLITLSLGIGATTAIFTLVHQVMLKSLPVTNPRALWRIGDKARCCNWGGY' A
#
# COMPACT_ATOMS: atom_id res chain seq x y z
N MET A 1 -7.03 31.55 -6.28
CA MET A 1 -6.48 30.18 -6.22
C MET A 1 -5.03 30.13 -5.75
N LEU A 2 -4.05 30.71 -6.46
CA LEU A 2 -2.66 30.74 -5.96
C LEU A 2 -2.49 31.58 -4.68
N THR A 3 -3.33 32.61 -4.51
CA THR A 3 -3.41 33.42 -3.29
C THR A 3 -3.85 32.60 -2.07
N ASP A 4 -4.87 31.76 -2.25
CA ASP A 4 -5.42 30.91 -1.18
C ASP A 4 -4.38 29.90 -0.69
N LEU A 5 -3.60 29.30 -1.60
CA LEU A 5 -2.48 28.43 -1.25
C LEU A 5 -1.37 29.18 -0.48
N ARG A 6 -1.06 30.41 -0.89
CA ARG A 6 -0.05 31.24 -0.23
C ARG A 6 -0.49 31.65 1.17
N ASP A 7 -1.77 31.98 1.34
CA ASP A 7 -2.35 32.35 2.62
C ASP A 7 -2.46 31.14 3.55
N ALA A 8 -2.86 29.97 3.04
CA ALA A 8 -2.84 28.72 3.80
C ALA A 8 -1.44 28.38 4.31
N VAL A 9 -0.41 28.41 3.45
CA VAL A 9 1.00 28.16 3.84
C VAL A 9 1.48 29.19 4.87
N ARG A 10 1.07 30.45 4.73
CA ARG A 10 1.41 31.51 5.69
C ARG A 10 0.76 31.25 7.05
N GLN A 11 -0.47 30.73 7.06
CA GLN A 11 -1.20 30.40 8.28
C GLN A 11 -0.62 29.18 9.00
N LEU A 12 -0.21 28.15 8.25
CA LEU A 12 0.57 27.01 8.76
C LEU A 12 1.90 27.46 9.40
N ARG A 13 2.59 28.42 8.78
CA ARG A 13 3.84 29.00 9.32
C ARG A 13 3.66 29.89 10.55
N LYS A 14 2.46 30.44 10.79
CA LYS A 14 2.17 31.25 11.99
C LYS A 14 2.02 30.41 13.26
N ALA A 15 1.66 29.13 13.13
CA ALA A 15 1.52 28.19 14.24
C ALA A 15 2.47 26.99 14.05
N PRO A 16 3.80 27.19 14.17
CA PRO A 16 4.79 26.18 13.82
C PRO A 16 4.76 24.95 14.74
N SER A 17 4.43 25.11 16.02
CA SER A 17 4.34 24.01 16.99
C SER A 17 3.18 23.06 16.66
N PHE A 18 1.98 23.60 16.44
CA PHE A 18 0.81 22.82 16.05
C PHE A 18 1.06 22.08 14.72
N THR A 19 1.58 22.80 13.72
CA THR A 19 1.90 22.21 12.41
C THR A 19 2.93 21.09 12.54
N ALA A 20 3.96 21.25 13.38
CA ALA A 20 4.96 20.21 13.60
C ALA A 20 4.35 18.94 14.21
N THR A 21 3.53 19.08 15.26
CA THR A 21 2.86 17.93 15.88
C THR A 21 1.97 17.20 14.87
N VAL A 22 1.17 17.92 14.10
CA VAL A 22 0.31 17.34 13.05
C VAL A 22 1.15 16.58 12.02
N LEU A 23 2.24 17.18 11.53
CA LEU A 23 3.13 16.53 10.58
C LEU A 23 3.78 15.27 11.15
N ILE A 24 4.25 15.30 12.39
CA ILE A 24 4.83 14.13 13.08
C ILE A 24 3.79 13.01 13.21
N THR A 25 2.60 13.32 13.71
CA THR A 25 1.53 12.32 13.87
C THR A 25 1.09 11.74 12.53
N LEU A 26 0.90 12.60 11.53
CA LEU A 26 0.45 12.19 10.19
C LEU A 26 1.51 11.32 9.50
N SER A 27 2.77 11.77 9.52
CA SER A 27 3.88 11.02 8.93
C SER A 27 4.14 9.70 9.65
N LEU A 28 4.02 9.66 10.97
CA LEU A 28 4.16 8.43 11.74
C LEU A 28 3.03 7.44 11.42
N GLY A 29 1.78 7.89 11.35
CA GLY A 29 0.64 7.03 11.01
C GLY A 29 0.76 6.45 9.61
N ILE A 30 0.96 7.31 8.60
CA ILE A 30 1.09 6.90 7.20
C ILE A 30 2.34 6.04 7.00
N GLY A 31 3.47 6.48 7.58
CA GLY A 31 4.76 5.79 7.48
C GLY A 31 4.75 4.43 8.15
N ALA A 32 4.13 4.30 9.32
CA ALA A 32 4.01 3.02 10.02
C ALA A 32 3.19 2.02 9.21
N THR A 33 2.01 2.40 8.71
CA THR A 33 1.18 1.50 7.90
C THR A 33 1.91 1.09 6.61
N THR A 34 2.57 2.03 5.95
CA THR A 34 3.36 1.76 4.73
C THR A 34 4.53 0.83 5.03
N ALA A 35 5.30 1.09 6.09
CA ALA A 35 6.44 0.30 6.48
C ALA A 35 6.04 -1.13 6.86
N ILE A 36 4.93 -1.32 7.58
CA ILE A 36 4.40 -2.64 7.89
C ILE A 36 4.05 -3.38 6.61
N PHE A 37 3.32 -2.75 5.68
CA PHE A 37 2.96 -3.41 4.42
C PHE A 37 4.20 -3.74 3.57
N THR A 38 5.17 -2.83 3.47
CA THR A 38 6.43 -3.07 2.77
C THR A 38 7.23 -4.20 3.41
N LEU A 39 7.33 -4.23 4.73
CA LEU A 39 8.04 -5.28 5.47
C LEU A 39 7.31 -6.62 5.35
N VAL A 40 5.99 -6.66 5.50
CA VAL A 40 5.20 -7.90 5.35
C VAL A 40 5.30 -8.40 3.92
N HIS A 41 5.14 -7.53 2.92
CA HIS A 41 5.30 -7.89 1.52
C HIS A 41 6.73 -8.37 1.24
N GLN A 42 7.76 -7.69 1.75
CA GLN A 42 9.14 -8.16 1.61
C GLN A 42 9.39 -9.48 2.34
N VAL A 43 8.95 -9.66 3.57
CA VAL A 43 9.18 -10.88 4.33
C VAL A 43 8.38 -12.04 3.74
N MET A 44 7.11 -11.85 3.36
CA MET A 44 6.35 -12.90 2.66
C MET A 44 6.89 -13.21 1.26
N LEU A 45 7.27 -12.21 0.44
CA LEU A 45 7.80 -12.44 -0.91
C LEU A 45 9.30 -12.75 -0.94
N LYS A 46 10.07 -12.47 0.11
CA LYS A 46 11.48 -12.87 0.23
C LYS A 46 11.62 -14.22 0.93
N SER A 47 10.66 -14.59 1.80
CA SER A 47 10.57 -15.93 2.38
C SER A 47 9.95 -16.96 1.43
N LEU A 48 9.24 -16.52 0.38
CA LEU A 48 9.02 -17.32 -0.83
C LEU A 48 10.06 -16.92 -1.87
N PRO A 49 11.21 -17.62 -1.99
CA PRO A 49 12.09 -17.46 -3.13
C PRO A 49 11.34 -17.89 -4.39
N VAL A 50 10.57 -16.98 -5.00
CA VAL A 50 10.02 -17.17 -6.34
C VAL A 50 11.15 -16.95 -7.34
N THR A 51 12.00 -17.96 -7.43
CA THR A 51 13.09 -18.09 -8.40
C THR A 51 12.56 -18.16 -9.84
N ASN A 52 11.26 -18.38 -10.07
CA ASN A 52 10.67 -18.42 -11.42
C ASN A 52 9.18 -18.01 -11.45
N PRO A 53 8.83 -16.77 -11.81
CA PRO A 53 7.43 -16.33 -11.98
C PRO A 53 6.71 -17.00 -13.18
N ARG A 54 7.42 -17.76 -14.02
CA ARG A 54 6.88 -18.45 -15.21
C ARG A 54 6.23 -19.81 -14.90
N ALA A 55 6.23 -20.25 -13.64
CA ALA A 55 5.64 -21.53 -13.19
C ALA A 55 4.38 -21.36 -12.32
N LEU A 56 3.82 -20.15 -12.23
CA LEU A 56 2.57 -19.89 -11.51
C LEU A 56 1.38 -20.51 -12.25
N TRP A 57 0.96 -21.71 -11.83
CA TRP A 57 -0.29 -22.32 -12.28
C TRP A 57 -1.42 -21.92 -11.33
N ARG A 58 -2.50 -21.34 -11.86
CA ARG A 58 -3.72 -21.05 -11.09
C ARG A 58 -4.51 -22.33 -10.96
N ILE A 59 -4.67 -22.83 -9.73
CA ILE A 59 -5.60 -23.92 -9.43
C ILE A 59 -7.01 -23.32 -9.34
N GLY A 60 -7.75 -23.39 -10.45
CA GLY A 60 -9.22 -23.37 -10.48
C GLY A 60 -9.93 -22.01 -10.49
N ASP A 61 -10.66 -21.73 -11.57
CA ASP A 61 -11.89 -20.92 -11.55
C ASP A 61 -12.84 -21.34 -12.69
N LYS A 62 -13.23 -22.62 -12.68
CA LYS A 62 -14.33 -23.16 -13.51
C LYS A 62 -14.98 -24.31 -12.73
N ALA A 63 -16.08 -24.05 -12.04
CA ALA A 63 -16.93 -25.08 -11.42
C ALA A 63 -17.70 -25.95 -12.44
N ARG A 64 -17.18 -26.13 -13.66
CA ARG A 64 -17.84 -26.87 -14.77
C ARG A 64 -16.89 -27.64 -15.70
N CYS A 65 -15.63 -27.86 -15.32
CA CYS A 65 -14.78 -28.77 -16.10
C CYS A 65 -14.82 -30.15 -15.43
N CYS A 66 -15.70 -31.01 -15.95
CA CYS A 66 -15.81 -32.48 -15.79
C CYS A 66 -17.27 -32.98 -15.87
N ASN A 67 -18.18 -32.25 -16.52
CA ASN A 67 -19.40 -32.84 -17.08
C ASN A 67 -19.36 -32.69 -18.61
N TRP A 68 -18.41 -33.38 -19.23
CA TRP A 68 -18.52 -33.71 -20.64
C TRP A 68 -18.53 -35.22 -20.72
N GLY A 69 -19.69 -35.75 -21.10
CA GLY A 69 -19.98 -37.17 -21.14
C GLY A 69 -19.01 -37.95 -22.03
N GLY A 70 -18.80 -39.19 -21.62
CA GLY A 70 -18.33 -40.28 -22.45
C GLY A 70 -19.20 -41.49 -22.15
N TYR A 71 -20.00 -41.88 -23.16
CA TYR A 71 -20.69 -43.16 -23.40
C TYR A 71 -21.28 -43.92 -22.19
#